data_AF-A5TS97-F1
#
_entry.id   AF-A5TS97-F1
#
_cell.length_a   1.000
_cell.length_b   1.000
_cell.length_c   1.000
_cell.angle_alpha   90.00
_cell.angle_beta   90.00
_cell.angle_gamma   90.00
#
_symmetry.space_group_name_H-M   'P 1'
#
loop_
_entity.id
_entity.type
_entity.pdbx_description
1 polymer ?
#
loop_
_entity_poly.entity_id
_entity_poly.type
_entity_poly.pdbx_seq_one_letter_code
_entity_poly.pdbx_strand_id
1 'polypeptide(L)'
;MKAKIKNIDFLKVKDNENTYYGFSQEWYKDIWQQKAGCGATVASSIISYYNQIDDFKELGISDALKIMEELWFYLLPTEHGLNSIKLFYDGIKNYYNNKGVTIDYINVDIKNKPSLDKIIDFIGKELLEDRPIAFLNLCNGEENNLDKWHWVVVVEIFEENGEYFLNIIDDKEILKINLSLWYRTITNDGGFITFK
;
A
#
# COMPACT_ATOMS: atom_id res chain seq x y z
N MET A 1 -18.71 -6.74 9.22
CA MET A 1 -18.29 -5.39 8.75
C MET A 1 -17.85 -5.46 7.29
N LYS A 2 -17.99 -4.38 6.49
CA LYS A 2 -17.44 -4.29 5.12
C LYS A 2 -17.16 -2.84 4.71
N ALA A 3 -15.97 -2.55 4.20
CA ALA A 3 -15.56 -1.24 3.68
C ALA A 3 -14.56 -1.39 2.55
N LYS A 4 -14.62 -0.51 1.54
CA LYS A 4 -13.71 -0.50 0.40
C LYS A 4 -13.58 0.91 -0.17
N ILE A 5 -12.48 1.16 -0.89
CA ILE A 5 -12.33 2.38 -1.69
C ILE A 5 -13.44 2.49 -2.74
N LYS A 6 -13.81 3.71 -3.14
CA LYS A 6 -14.99 3.95 -3.98
C LYS A 6 -14.80 3.42 -5.39
N ASN A 7 -13.62 3.64 -5.98
CA ASN A 7 -13.37 3.25 -7.36
C ASN A 7 -12.03 2.53 -7.56
N ILE A 8 -12.06 1.20 -7.57
CA ILE A 8 -10.88 0.36 -7.81
C ILE A 8 -10.25 0.60 -9.21
N ASP A 9 -11.01 1.13 -10.16
CA ASP A 9 -10.54 1.33 -11.53
C ASP A 9 -9.47 2.43 -11.63
N PHE A 10 -9.37 3.30 -10.62
CA PHE A 10 -8.28 4.28 -10.52
C PHE A 10 -6.91 3.64 -10.25
N LEU A 11 -6.87 2.36 -9.88
CA LEU A 11 -5.63 1.59 -9.76
C LEU A 11 -5.35 0.74 -11.01
N LYS A 12 -6.17 0.82 -12.06
CA LYS A 12 -5.93 0.03 -13.27
C LYS A 12 -4.74 0.55 -14.05
N VAL A 13 -3.91 -0.38 -14.50
CA VAL A 13 -2.82 -0.14 -15.45
C VAL A 13 -3.01 -1.03 -16.67
N LYS A 14 -2.90 -0.43 -17.86
CA LYS A 14 -2.99 -1.13 -19.14
C LYS A 14 -1.63 -1.53 -19.66
N ASP A 15 -1.60 -2.72 -20.27
CA ASP A 15 -0.49 -3.18 -21.08
C ASP A 15 -1.04 -3.97 -22.28
N ASN A 16 -1.17 -3.28 -23.42
CA ASN A 16 -1.84 -3.81 -24.61
C ASN A 16 -3.28 -4.30 -24.29
N GLU A 17 -3.54 -5.60 -24.41
CA GLU A 17 -4.84 -6.21 -24.09
C GLU A 17 -5.00 -6.54 -22.60
N ASN A 18 -3.92 -6.48 -21.81
CA ASN A 18 -3.93 -6.82 -20.40
C ASN A 18 -4.34 -5.62 -19.53
N THR A 19 -4.99 -5.91 -18.40
CA THR A 19 -5.32 -4.94 -17.36
C THR A 19 -4.85 -5.46 -16.02
N TYR A 20 -4.03 -4.68 -15.34
CA TYR A 20 -3.46 -4.95 -14.03
C TYR A 20 -4.09 -4.03 -12.97
N TYR A 21 -3.94 -4.38 -11.70
CA TYR A 21 -4.32 -3.54 -10.56
C TYR A 21 -3.08 -3.14 -9.76
N GLY A 22 -2.94 -1.84 -9.49
CA GLY A 22 -1.79 -1.23 -8.86
C GLY A 22 -0.52 -1.35 -9.69
N PHE A 23 0.58 -0.89 -9.11
CA PHE A 23 1.88 -0.92 -9.76
C PHE A 23 2.70 -2.16 -9.37
N SER A 24 3.69 -2.49 -10.18
CA SER A 24 4.61 -3.60 -9.94
C SER A 24 6.05 -3.12 -9.82
N GLN A 25 6.77 -3.56 -8.79
CA GLN A 25 8.21 -3.29 -8.68
C GLN A 25 9.03 -3.98 -9.78
N GLU A 26 8.49 -5.02 -10.43
CA GLU A 26 9.17 -5.67 -11.56
C GLU A 26 9.32 -4.74 -12.77
N TRP A 27 8.51 -3.68 -12.85
CA TRP A 27 8.57 -2.70 -13.93
C TRP A 27 9.79 -1.77 -13.84
N TYR A 28 10.43 -1.68 -12.66
CA TYR A 28 11.69 -0.96 -12.54
C TYR A 28 12.75 -1.56 -13.47
N LYS A 29 13.67 -0.73 -13.96
CA LYS A 29 14.79 -1.20 -14.80
C LYS A 29 16.01 -1.57 -13.96
N ASP A 30 16.21 -0.88 -12.85
CA ASP A 30 17.31 -1.14 -11.95
C ASP A 30 17.02 -2.33 -11.04
N ILE A 31 18.00 -3.22 -10.88
CA ILE A 31 17.84 -4.46 -10.10
C ILE A 31 17.66 -4.16 -8.62
N TRP A 32 18.26 -3.09 -8.11
CA TRP A 32 18.08 -2.70 -6.71
C TRP A 32 16.66 -2.18 -6.47
N GLN A 33 16.13 -1.35 -7.38
CA GLN A 33 14.72 -0.94 -7.35
C GLN A 33 13.77 -2.14 -7.43
N GLN A 34 14.03 -3.11 -8.30
CA GLN A 34 13.22 -4.33 -8.38
C GLN A 34 13.24 -5.17 -7.09
N LYS A 35 14.28 -5.06 -6.26
CA LYS A 35 14.43 -5.83 -5.01
C LYS A 35 13.92 -5.10 -3.78
N ALA A 36 14.06 -3.78 -3.74
CA ALA A 36 13.77 -2.95 -2.56
C ALA A 36 12.64 -1.93 -2.80
N GLY A 37 12.00 -1.97 -3.97
CA GLY A 37 11.03 -0.98 -4.43
C GLY A 37 9.61 -1.16 -3.94
N CYS A 38 9.26 -2.22 -3.21
CA CYS A 38 7.89 -2.47 -2.76
C CYS A 38 7.23 -1.23 -2.11
N GLY A 39 7.94 -0.57 -1.20
CA GLY A 39 7.45 0.65 -0.55
C GLY A 39 7.23 1.82 -1.51
N ALA A 40 8.13 2.02 -2.48
CA ALA A 40 7.98 3.05 -3.51
C ALA A 40 6.83 2.75 -4.47
N THR A 41 6.73 1.50 -4.92
CA THR A 41 5.64 1.02 -5.78
C THR A 41 4.27 1.20 -5.12
N VAL A 42 4.14 0.86 -3.83
CA VAL A 42 2.91 1.06 -3.05
C VAL A 42 2.57 2.53 -2.93
N ALA A 43 3.54 3.37 -2.56
CA ALA A 43 3.33 4.81 -2.47
C ALA A 43 2.89 5.40 -3.82
N SER A 44 3.53 4.99 -4.92
CA SER A 44 3.20 5.42 -6.27
C SER A 44 1.80 5.00 -6.70
N SER A 45 1.38 3.78 -6.35
CA SER A 45 0.03 3.30 -6.62
C SER A 45 -1.02 4.16 -5.90
N ILE A 46 -0.78 4.49 -4.63
CA ILE A 46 -1.69 5.31 -3.81
C ILE A 46 -1.70 6.77 -4.28
N ILE A 47 -0.55 7.36 -4.58
CA ILE A 47 -0.49 8.73 -5.13
C ILE A 47 -1.17 8.80 -6.50
N SER A 48 -0.97 7.78 -7.34
CA SER A 48 -1.67 7.64 -8.60
C SER A 48 -3.18 7.57 -8.40
N TYR A 49 -3.66 6.82 -7.39
CA TYR A 49 -5.07 6.78 -7.04
C TYR A 49 -5.67 8.18 -6.83
N TYR A 50 -5.02 8.99 -5.99
CA TYR A 50 -5.47 10.35 -5.71
C TYR A 50 -5.44 11.24 -6.95
N ASN A 51 -4.39 11.14 -7.77
CA ASN A 51 -4.32 11.89 -9.03
C ASN A 51 -5.47 11.57 -9.99
N GLN A 52 -5.97 10.32 -9.98
CA GLN A 52 -7.08 9.88 -10.82
C GLN A 52 -8.45 10.38 -10.36
N ILE A 53 -8.58 10.76 -9.07
CA ILE A 53 -9.82 11.35 -8.54
C ILE A 53 -10.07 12.72 -9.19
N ASP A 54 -9.01 13.51 -9.37
CA ASP A 54 -9.10 14.87 -9.91
C ASP A 54 -9.14 14.89 -11.44
N ASP A 55 -8.36 14.03 -12.11
CA ASP A 55 -8.26 13.96 -13.57
C ASP A 55 -8.05 12.50 -14.03
N PHE A 56 -9.17 11.81 -14.28
CA PHE A 56 -9.14 10.42 -14.68
C PHE A 56 -8.52 10.24 -16.05
N LYS A 57 -7.49 9.39 -16.13
CA LYS A 57 -6.80 8.99 -17.35
C LYS A 57 -6.39 7.52 -17.30
N GLU A 58 -6.52 6.85 -18.43
CA GLU A 58 -5.98 5.50 -18.57
C GLU A 58 -4.44 5.53 -18.45
N LEU A 59 -3.89 4.71 -17.56
CA LEU A 59 -2.44 4.62 -17.34
C LEU A 59 -1.87 3.40 -18.02
N GLY A 60 -0.76 3.59 -18.75
CA GLY A 60 0.09 2.48 -19.17
C GLY A 60 1.22 2.21 -18.18
N ILE A 61 1.92 1.08 -18.36
CA ILE A 61 3.14 0.75 -17.57
C ILE A 61 4.15 1.90 -17.60
N SER A 62 4.31 2.57 -18.76
CA SER A 62 5.27 3.68 -18.88
C SER A 62 4.92 4.89 -18.02
N ASP A 63 3.64 5.12 -17.72
CA ASP A 63 3.20 6.22 -16.86
C ASP A 63 3.33 5.86 -15.39
N ALA A 64 2.99 4.62 -15.04
CA ALA A 64 3.25 4.07 -13.73
C ALA A 64 4.75 4.15 -13.37
N LEU A 65 5.62 3.73 -14.30
CA LEU A 65 7.06 3.73 -14.10
C LEU A 65 7.61 5.15 -13.86
N LYS A 66 7.10 6.18 -14.54
CA LYS A 66 7.52 7.57 -14.29
C LYS A 66 7.23 7.99 -12.85
N ILE A 67 6.05 7.65 -12.33
CA ILE A 67 5.63 7.97 -10.95
C ILE A 67 6.48 7.17 -9.95
N MET A 68 6.74 5.90 -10.24
CA MET A 68 7.59 5.01 -9.45
C MET A 68 9.04 5.50 -9.34
N GLU A 69 9.62 5.92 -10.45
CA GLU A 69 10.97 6.48 -10.50
C GLU A 69 11.04 7.82 -9.76
N GLU A 70 10.04 8.68 -9.90
CA GLU A 70 9.98 9.97 -9.18
C GLU A 70 9.96 9.75 -7.66
N LEU A 71 9.10 8.87 -7.15
CA LEU A 71 8.94 8.63 -5.71
C LEU A 71 10.07 7.83 -5.08
N TRP A 72 10.73 6.98 -5.87
CA TRP A 72 11.92 6.26 -5.42
C TRP A 72 12.98 7.21 -4.82
N PHE A 73 13.21 8.37 -5.43
CA PHE A 73 14.20 9.36 -4.97
C PHE A 73 13.87 10.01 -3.62
N TYR A 74 12.63 9.90 -3.14
CA TYR A 74 12.20 10.46 -1.86
C TYR A 74 12.12 9.40 -0.76
N LEU A 75 11.74 8.16 -1.12
CA LEU A 75 11.60 7.07 -0.15
C LEU A 75 12.93 6.39 0.17
N LEU A 76 13.86 6.36 -0.79
CA LEU A 76 15.24 5.90 -0.64
C LEU A 76 15.40 4.66 0.27
N PRO A 77 14.93 3.48 -0.16
CA PRO A 77 15.04 2.26 0.64
C PRO A 77 16.48 1.96 1.06
N THR A 78 16.65 1.54 2.31
CA THR A 78 17.96 1.13 2.87
C THR A 78 18.32 -0.30 2.45
N GLU A 79 19.44 -0.86 2.90
CA GLU A 79 19.76 -2.29 2.71
C GLU A 79 18.66 -3.23 3.24
N HIS A 80 17.83 -2.77 4.17
CA HIS A 80 16.66 -3.48 4.69
C HIS A 80 15.34 -3.07 4.01
N GLY A 81 15.42 -2.42 2.86
CA GLY A 81 14.30 -1.79 2.21
C GLY A 81 13.74 -0.62 3.02
N LEU A 82 12.45 -0.34 2.80
CA LEU A 82 11.69 0.68 3.52
C LEU A 82 10.97 0.07 4.72
N ASN A 83 11.70 -0.29 5.77
CA ASN A 83 11.21 -1.18 6.83
C ASN A 83 10.42 -0.52 7.98
N SER A 84 9.93 0.72 7.83
CA SER A 84 9.13 1.36 8.87
C SER A 84 8.12 2.35 8.31
N ILE A 85 7.00 2.52 9.03
CA ILE A 85 6.00 3.54 8.75
C ILE A 85 6.63 4.94 8.74
N LYS A 86 7.60 5.20 9.64
CA LYS A 86 8.27 6.50 9.72
C LYS A 86 9.05 6.83 8.44
N LEU A 87 9.84 5.88 7.91
CA LEU A 87 10.59 6.11 6.67
C LEU A 87 9.65 6.35 5.48
N PHE A 88 8.57 5.56 5.39
CA PHE A 88 7.54 5.73 4.36
C PHE A 88 6.91 7.13 4.44
N TYR A 89 6.46 7.52 5.63
CA TYR A 89 5.91 8.84 5.89
C TYR A 89 6.89 9.97 5.56
N ASP A 90 8.12 9.92 6.09
CA ASP A 90 9.10 10.99 5.93
C ASP A 90 9.42 11.22 4.44
N GLY A 91 9.52 10.14 3.65
CA GLY A 91 9.73 10.24 2.20
C GLY A 91 8.57 10.92 1.48
N ILE A 92 7.32 10.51 1.76
CA ILE A 92 6.14 11.11 1.13
C ILE A 92 5.94 12.56 1.55
N LYS A 93 6.18 12.87 2.82
CA LYS A 93 6.17 14.26 3.29
C LYS A 93 7.19 15.11 2.54
N ASN A 94 8.42 14.61 2.34
CA ASN A 94 9.43 15.33 1.59
C ASN A 94 9.03 15.55 0.13
N TYR A 95 8.42 14.54 -0.50
CA TYR A 95 7.87 14.64 -1.85
C TYR A 95 6.86 15.79 -1.99
N TYR A 96 5.84 15.85 -1.12
CA TYR A 96 4.83 16.91 -1.18
C TYR A 96 5.36 18.28 -0.76
N ASN A 97 6.24 18.34 0.25
CA ASN A 97 6.89 19.59 0.65
C ASN A 97 7.69 20.21 -0.50
N ASN A 98 8.38 19.39 -1.30
CA ASN A 98 9.11 19.88 -2.48
C ASN A 98 8.18 20.51 -3.52
N LYS A 99 6.92 20.07 -3.57
CA LYS A 99 5.85 20.62 -4.41
C LYS A 99 5.08 21.77 -3.77
N GLY A 100 5.48 22.22 -2.57
CA GLY A 100 4.79 23.28 -1.82
C GLY A 100 3.43 22.85 -1.27
N VAL A 101 3.18 21.54 -1.16
CA VAL A 101 1.93 20.96 -0.64
C VAL A 101 2.18 20.39 0.75
N THR A 102 1.28 20.69 1.68
CA THR A 102 1.26 20.03 2.99
C THR A 102 0.31 18.84 2.92
N ILE A 103 0.75 17.69 3.42
CA ILE A 103 -0.06 16.48 3.49
C ILE A 103 -0.13 15.98 4.92
N ASP A 104 -1.32 15.60 5.35
CA ASP A 104 -1.54 14.96 6.64
C ASP A 104 -1.53 13.45 6.47
N TYR A 105 -1.27 12.74 7.57
CA TYR A 105 -1.17 11.29 7.57
C TYR A 105 -1.75 10.73 8.85
N ILE A 106 -2.20 9.49 8.76
CA ILE A 106 -2.66 8.73 9.91
C ILE A 106 -2.19 7.29 9.78
N ASN A 107 -1.80 6.69 10.91
CA ASN A 107 -1.26 5.35 10.91
C ASN A 107 -1.62 4.56 12.16
N VAL A 108 -1.52 3.24 12.03
CA VAL A 108 -1.50 2.28 13.13
C VAL A 108 -0.22 1.48 13.03
N ASP A 109 0.62 1.56 14.05
CA ASP A 109 1.91 0.87 14.12
C ASP A 109 1.80 -0.32 15.10
N ILE A 110 2.19 -1.51 14.65
CA ILE A 110 2.05 -2.76 15.42
C ILE A 110 3.02 -2.80 16.61
N LYS A 111 4.14 -2.06 16.57
CA LYS A 111 5.04 -1.86 17.74
C LYS A 111 4.29 -1.37 18.97
N ASN A 112 3.23 -0.60 18.76
CA ASN A 112 2.41 -0.05 19.85
C ASN A 112 1.37 -1.05 20.39
N LYS A 113 1.40 -2.30 19.92
CA LYS A 113 0.48 -3.39 20.30
C LYS A 113 -1.00 -2.97 20.28
N PRO A 114 -1.49 -2.35 19.18
CA PRO A 114 -2.90 -2.02 19.04
C PRO A 114 -3.73 -3.30 19.08
N SER A 115 -4.97 -3.25 19.61
CA SER A 115 -5.91 -4.37 19.49
C SER A 115 -6.31 -4.58 18.02
N LEU A 116 -6.74 -5.80 17.70
CA LEU A 116 -7.29 -6.11 16.37
C LEU A 116 -8.48 -5.18 16.03
N ASP A 117 -9.38 -4.92 16.98
CA ASP A 117 -10.51 -3.99 16.79
C ASP A 117 -10.04 -2.59 16.38
N LYS A 118 -8.97 -2.07 17.00
CA LYS A 118 -8.41 -0.76 16.64
C LYS A 118 -7.86 -0.74 15.22
N ILE A 119 -7.27 -1.84 14.75
CA ILE A 119 -6.79 -1.97 13.37
C ILE A 119 -7.97 -2.02 12.41
N ILE A 120 -9.00 -2.81 12.72
CA ILE A 120 -10.22 -2.94 11.93
C ILE A 120 -10.92 -1.59 11.80
N ASP A 121 -11.11 -0.87 12.91
CA ASP A 121 -11.74 0.45 12.95
C ASP A 121 -10.97 1.46 12.09
N PHE A 122 -9.64 1.46 12.21
CA PHE A 122 -8.77 2.31 11.39
C PHE A 122 -8.93 2.00 9.90
N ILE A 123 -8.77 0.73 9.50
CA ILE A 123 -8.83 0.33 8.09
C ILE A 123 -10.22 0.63 7.51
N GLY A 124 -11.26 0.23 8.23
CA GLY A 124 -12.63 0.43 7.79
C GLY A 124 -12.99 1.90 7.62
N LYS A 125 -12.61 2.74 8.59
CA LYS A 125 -12.87 4.18 8.53
C LYS A 125 -12.17 4.81 7.32
N GLU A 126 -10.88 4.58 7.16
CA GLU A 126 -10.12 5.28 6.12
C GLU A 126 -10.50 4.78 4.71
N LEU A 127 -10.84 3.51 4.53
CA LEU A 127 -11.39 3.01 3.27
C LEU A 127 -12.75 3.65 2.94
N LEU A 128 -13.63 3.87 3.92
CA LEU A 128 -14.90 4.59 3.72
C LEU A 128 -14.71 6.07 3.37
N GLU A 129 -13.60 6.67 3.82
CA GLU A 129 -13.16 8.02 3.42
C GLU A 129 -12.44 8.02 2.05
N ASP A 130 -12.47 6.90 1.32
CA ASP A 130 -11.90 6.73 -0.03
C ASP A 130 -10.38 6.82 -0.07
N ARG A 131 -9.73 6.32 0.99
CA ARG A 131 -8.29 6.34 1.14
C ARG A 131 -7.72 4.93 1.07
N PRO A 132 -7.04 4.55 -0.02
CA PRO A 132 -6.22 3.34 -0.04
C PRO A 132 -5.17 3.40 1.07
N ILE A 133 -4.80 2.24 1.63
CA ILE A 133 -3.92 2.17 2.79
C ILE A 133 -2.65 1.41 2.41
N ALA A 134 -1.48 1.97 2.69
CA ALA A 134 -0.23 1.24 2.60
C ALA A 134 -0.07 0.34 3.83
N PHE A 135 0.17 -0.94 3.61
CA PHE A 135 0.37 -1.93 4.66
C PHE A 135 1.81 -2.45 4.62
N LEU A 136 2.56 -2.15 5.69
CA LEU A 136 3.87 -2.73 5.97
C LEU A 136 3.73 -4.06 6.71
N ASN A 137 4.28 -5.11 6.14
CA ASN A 137 4.35 -6.43 6.75
C ASN A 137 5.80 -6.89 6.94
N LEU A 138 6.33 -6.93 8.17
CA LEU A 138 7.67 -7.48 8.42
C LEU A 138 7.65 -8.98 8.79
N CYS A 139 6.47 -9.54 9.04
CA CYS A 139 6.27 -10.97 9.29
C CYS A 139 4.84 -11.36 8.91
N ASN A 140 4.69 -12.31 8.00
CA ASN A 140 3.39 -12.79 7.56
C ASN A 140 2.73 -13.81 8.51
N GLY A 141 3.43 -14.25 9.56
CA GLY A 141 2.94 -15.29 10.47
C GLY A 141 2.59 -16.56 9.70
N GLU A 142 1.36 -17.03 9.86
CA GLU A 142 0.81 -18.17 9.12
C GLU A 142 -0.02 -17.78 7.88
N GLU A 143 -0.14 -16.48 7.58
CA GLU A 143 -0.81 -16.00 6.36
C GLU A 143 0.12 -16.18 5.15
N ASN A 144 -0.18 -17.13 4.28
CA ASN A 144 0.69 -17.53 3.17
C ASN A 144 0.47 -16.70 1.90
N ASN A 145 -0.62 -15.95 1.80
CA ASN A 145 -0.88 -15.05 0.66
C ASN A 145 -0.23 -13.65 0.84
N LEU A 146 0.65 -13.50 1.84
CA LEU A 146 1.33 -12.25 2.13
C LEU A 146 2.82 -12.52 2.33
N ASP A 147 3.66 -11.86 1.54
CA ASP A 147 5.10 -11.99 1.68
C ASP A 147 5.63 -11.25 2.92
N LYS A 148 6.65 -11.81 3.56
CA LYS A 148 7.39 -11.15 4.65
C LYS A 148 8.26 -10.01 4.10
N TRP A 149 8.49 -9.00 4.93
CA TRP A 149 9.30 -7.82 4.57
C TRP A 149 8.77 -7.11 3.33
N HIS A 150 7.47 -6.85 3.34
CA HIS A 150 6.74 -6.42 2.15
C HIS A 150 5.81 -5.24 2.40
N TRP A 151 5.54 -4.49 1.34
CA TRP A 151 4.53 -3.45 1.31
C TRP A 151 3.47 -3.79 0.29
N VAL A 152 2.20 -3.64 0.68
CA VAL A 152 1.05 -3.86 -0.21
C VAL A 152 0.02 -2.74 -0.05
N VAL A 153 -0.90 -2.59 -1.01
CA VAL A 153 -2.00 -1.62 -0.92
C VAL A 153 -3.27 -2.32 -0.44
N VAL A 154 -3.85 -1.92 0.68
CA VAL A 154 -5.17 -2.40 1.12
C VAL A 154 -6.26 -1.58 0.45
N VAL A 155 -7.23 -2.26 -0.17
CA VAL A 155 -8.32 -1.62 -0.91
C VAL A 155 -9.72 -1.99 -0.41
N GLU A 156 -9.85 -3.08 0.35
CA GLU A 156 -11.10 -3.52 0.94
C GLU A 156 -10.85 -4.32 2.22
N ILE A 157 -11.73 -4.18 3.21
CA ILE A 157 -11.85 -5.01 4.41
C ILE A 157 -13.26 -5.58 4.49
N PHE A 158 -13.36 -6.84 4.89
CA PHE A 158 -14.65 -7.50 5.09
C PHE A 158 -14.54 -8.62 6.13
N GLU A 159 -15.69 -8.97 6.71
CA GLU A 159 -15.83 -10.06 7.66
C GLU A 159 -16.43 -11.29 6.97
N GLU A 160 -15.88 -12.47 7.24
CA GLU A 160 -16.38 -13.75 6.78
C GLU A 160 -16.14 -14.80 7.88
N ASN A 161 -17.19 -15.55 8.27
CA ASN A 161 -17.11 -16.59 9.30
C ASN A 161 -16.48 -16.14 10.64
N GLY A 162 -16.71 -14.88 11.04
CA GLY A 162 -16.19 -14.31 12.29
C GLY A 162 -14.72 -13.87 12.24
N GLU A 163 -14.09 -13.94 11.07
CA GLU A 163 -12.71 -13.48 10.84
C GLU A 163 -12.73 -12.29 9.87
N TYR A 164 -11.72 -11.44 9.97
CA TYR A 164 -11.54 -10.26 9.11
C TYR A 164 -10.51 -10.54 8.02
N PHE A 165 -10.85 -10.15 6.80
CA PHE A 165 -10.05 -10.31 5.60
C PHE A 165 -9.80 -8.96 4.93
N LEU A 166 -8.68 -8.86 4.24
CA LEU A 166 -8.35 -7.74 3.38
C LEU A 166 -8.27 -8.23 1.93
N ASN A 167 -8.78 -7.44 0.99
CA ASN A 167 -8.26 -7.48 -0.37
C ASN A 167 -7.14 -6.46 -0.46
N ILE A 168 -5.96 -6.95 -0.81
CA ILE A 168 -4.76 -6.18 -1.03
C ILE A 168 -4.42 -6.20 -2.51
N ILE A 169 -3.70 -5.19 -2.98
CA ILE A 169 -3.00 -5.24 -4.24
C ILE A 169 -1.53 -5.50 -3.98
N ASP A 170 -1.05 -6.55 -4.63
CA ASP A 170 0.34 -6.96 -4.64
C ASP A 170 0.69 -7.45 -6.04
N ASP A 171 1.85 -7.02 -6.53
CA ASP A 171 2.38 -7.30 -7.86
C ASP A 171 1.33 -7.49 -8.98
N LYS A 172 0.56 -6.42 -9.28
CA LYS A 172 -0.44 -6.34 -10.38
C LYS A 172 -1.77 -7.03 -10.10
N GLU A 173 -1.90 -7.74 -8.99
CA GLU A 173 -3.05 -8.59 -8.68
C GLU A 173 -3.76 -8.17 -7.39
N ILE A 174 -5.04 -8.54 -7.29
CA ILE A 174 -5.81 -8.40 -6.04
C ILE A 174 -5.76 -9.75 -5.32
N LEU A 175 -5.13 -9.77 -4.15
CA LEU A 175 -5.02 -10.95 -3.30
C LEU A 175 -5.89 -10.81 -2.06
N LYS A 176 -6.46 -11.92 -1.60
CA LYS A 176 -7.20 -12.00 -0.34
C LYS A 176 -6.29 -12.54 0.76
N ILE A 177 -6.19 -11.79 1.87
CA ILE A 177 -5.43 -12.19 3.06
C ILE A 177 -6.34 -12.19 4.30
N ASN A 178 -6.09 -13.08 5.25
CA ASN A 178 -6.78 -13.13 6.53
C ASN A 178 -6.02 -12.26 7.56
N LEU A 179 -6.57 -11.06 7.82
CA LEU A 179 -6.03 -10.12 8.80
C LEU A 179 -6.04 -10.69 10.22
N SER A 180 -7.07 -11.47 10.57
CA SER A 180 -7.22 -12.07 11.90
C SER A 180 -6.18 -13.18 12.15
N LEU A 181 -5.90 -14.00 11.13
CA LEU A 181 -4.81 -14.98 11.14
C LEU A 181 -3.45 -14.31 11.22
N TRP A 182 -3.21 -13.32 10.36
CA TRP A 182 -1.97 -12.56 10.38
C TRP A 182 -1.74 -11.98 11.79
N TYR A 183 -2.68 -11.20 12.31
CA TYR A 183 -2.53 -10.50 13.59
C TYR A 183 -2.27 -11.45 14.78
N ARG A 184 -2.92 -12.63 14.81
CA ARG A 184 -2.72 -13.59 15.92
C ARG A 184 -1.42 -14.40 15.81
N THR A 185 -0.81 -14.47 14.63
CA THR A 185 0.36 -15.34 14.37
C THR A 185 1.65 -14.59 14.07
N ILE A 186 1.60 -13.27 13.85
CA ILE A 186 2.82 -12.48 13.65
C ILE A 186 3.73 -12.54 14.88
N THR A 187 5.02 -12.60 14.61
CA THR A 187 6.08 -12.56 15.63
C THR A 187 6.99 -11.34 15.49
N ASN A 188 6.74 -10.53 14.45
CA ASN A 188 7.42 -9.28 14.19
C ASN A 188 6.38 -8.17 13.95
N ASP A 189 6.89 -7.01 13.61
CA ASP A 189 6.15 -5.77 13.49
C ASP A 189 5.52 -5.57 12.09
N GLY A 190 4.78 -4.47 11.95
CA GLY A 190 4.12 -4.05 10.73
C GLY A 190 3.36 -2.75 10.98
N GLY A 191 2.53 -2.35 10.03
CA GLY A 191 1.66 -1.21 10.26
C GLY A 191 0.90 -0.77 9.04
N PHE A 192 -0.07 0.09 9.27
CA PHE A 192 -0.96 0.62 8.25
C PHE A 192 -0.83 2.14 8.25
N ILE A 193 -0.71 2.76 7.07
CA ILE A 193 -0.64 4.21 6.92
C ILE A 193 -1.44 4.66 5.71
N THR A 194 -2.11 5.80 5.84
CA THR A 194 -2.70 6.52 4.72
C THR A 194 -2.55 8.03 4.89
N PHE A 195 -2.89 8.77 3.84
CA PHE A 195 -2.76 10.21 3.75
C PHE A 195 -4.13 10.89 3.80
N LYS A 196 -4.19 12.10 4.37
CA LYS A 196 -5.41 12.90 4.50
C LYS A 196 -5.33 14.20 3.73
#